data_AF-H9MD01-F1
#
_entry.id   AF-H9MD01-F1
#
_cell.length_a   1.000
_cell.length_b   1.000
_cell.length_c   1.000
_cell.angle_alpha   90.00
_cell.angle_beta   90.00
_cell.angle_gamma   90.00
#
_symmetry.space_group_name_H-M   'P 1'
#
loop_
_entity.id
_entity.type
_entity.pdbx_description
1 polymer ?
#
loop_
_entity_poly.entity_id
_entity_poly.type
_entity_poly.pdbx_seq_one_letter_code
_entity_poly.pdbx_strand_id
1 'polypeptide(L)' 'MAIKSGRALHLSFVWLVLSTALLQTSDVYSWKKKPLRKPYRNLVLYFHDVIYDGTNADNATSTLVGAPHWANLTHL' A
#
# COMPACT_ATOMS: atom_id res chain seq x y z
N MET A 1 34.17 -46.66 -18.75
CA MET A 1 33.29 -45.60 -19.32
C MET A 1 32.91 -44.62 -18.19
N ALA A 2 33.83 -43.75 -17.74
CA ALA A 2 33.61 -42.87 -16.57
C ALA A 2 34.04 -41.40 -16.79
N ILE A 3 34.77 -41.12 -17.87
CA ILE A 3 35.37 -39.79 -18.16
C ILE A 3 34.34 -38.80 -18.75
N LYS A 4 33.18 -39.30 -19.24
CA LYS A 4 32.11 -38.47 -19.82
C LYS A 4 31.34 -37.66 -18.77
N SER A 5 31.23 -38.17 -17.54
CA SER A 5 30.46 -37.54 -16.44
C SER A 5 31.13 -36.27 -15.92
N GLY A 6 32.44 -36.29 -15.66
CA GLY A 6 33.16 -35.12 -15.13
C GLY A 6 33.18 -33.94 -16.11
N ARG A 7 33.31 -34.21 -17.42
CA ARG A 7 33.24 -33.17 -18.45
C ARG A 7 31.83 -32.59 -18.58
N ALA A 8 30.80 -33.43 -18.49
CA ALA A 8 29.41 -32.96 -18.48
C ALA A 8 29.11 -32.12 -17.24
N LEU A 9 29.59 -32.53 -16.07
CA LEU A 9 29.47 -31.77 -14.82
C LEU A 9 30.16 -30.41 -14.91
N HIS A 10 31.37 -30.37 -15.46
CA HIS A 10 32.11 -29.13 -15.66
C HIS A 10 31.41 -28.19 -16.64
N LEU A 11 30.88 -28.73 -17.75
CA LEU A 11 30.11 -27.96 -18.72
C LEU A 11 28.81 -27.42 -18.12
N SER A 12 28.11 -28.21 -17.31
CA SER A 12 26.93 -27.73 -16.59
C SER A 12 27.25 -26.66 -15.56
N PHE A 13 28.40 -26.73 -14.90
CA PHE A 13 28.83 -25.73 -13.93
C PHE A 13 29.23 -24.41 -14.62
N VAL A 14 29.96 -24.50 -15.73
CA VAL A 14 30.29 -23.33 -16.59
C VAL A 14 29.03 -22.69 -17.14
N TRP A 15 28.07 -23.50 -17.60
CA TRP A 15 26.78 -23.01 -18.09
C TRP A 15 25.96 -22.32 -16.99
N LEU A 16 25.95 -22.89 -15.78
CA LEU A 16 25.28 -22.30 -14.63
C LEU A 16 25.89 -20.93 -14.30
N VAL A 17 27.23 -20.84 -14.19
CA VAL A 17 27.93 -19.57 -13.92
C VAL A 17 27.65 -18.52 -14.99
N LEU A 18 27.69 -18.92 -16.26
CA LEU A 18 27.38 -18.02 -17.38
C LEU A 18 25.92 -17.54 -17.33
N SER A 19 24.98 -18.43 -17.05
CA SER A 19 23.56 -18.08 -16.93
C SER A 19 23.31 -17.11 -15.77
N THR A 20 23.96 -17.31 -14.62
CA THR A 20 23.84 -16.40 -13.48
C THR A 20 24.46 -15.04 -13.76
N ALA A 21 25.59 -14.98 -14.48
CA ALA A 21 26.23 -13.72 -14.86
C ALA A 21 25.39 -12.92 -15.87
N LEU A 22 24.72 -13.61 -16.80
CA LEU A 22 23.83 -12.97 -17.78
C LEU A 22 22.50 -12.50 -17.17
N LEU A 23 22.04 -13.10 -16.07
CA LEU A 23 20.80 -12.71 -15.38
C LEU A 23 20.95 -11.45 -14.49
N GLN A 24 22.19 -11.02 -14.18
CA GLN A 24 22.47 -9.84 -13.34
C GLN A 24 22.04 -8.50 -13.97
N THR A 25 21.72 -8.46 -15.26
CA THR A 25 21.28 -7.21 -15.92
C THR A 25 19.77 -6.97 -15.84
N SER A 26 19.02 -7.86 -15.18
CA SER A 26 17.56 -7.73 -15.06
C SER A 26 17.11 -6.94 -13.82
N ASP A 27 18.04 -6.46 -12.99
CA ASP A 27 17.73 -5.66 -11.80
C ASP A 27 17.14 -4.31 -12.21
N VAL A 28 15.80 -4.32 -12.21
CA VAL A 28 14.86 -3.22 -12.03
C VAL A 28 15.34 -1.97 -12.73
N TYR A 29 14.93 -1.82 -14.00
CA TYR A 29 14.72 -0.49 -14.56
C TYR A 29 13.86 0.24 -13.52
N SER A 30 14.52 1.01 -12.65
CA SER A 30 13.89 1.83 -11.64
C SER A 30 13.08 2.78 -12.47
N TRP A 31 11.82 2.40 -12.73
CA TRP A 31 10.87 3.22 -13.40
C TRP A 31 10.76 4.38 -12.46
N LYS A 32 11.55 5.43 -12.73
CA LYS A 32 11.63 6.62 -11.90
C LYS A 32 10.19 7.07 -11.79
N LYS A 33 9.56 6.78 -10.64
CA LYS A 33 8.15 7.11 -10.43
C LYS A 33 8.11 8.60 -10.69
N LYS A 34 7.39 9.01 -11.74
CA LYS A 34 7.28 10.43 -12.05
C LYS A 34 6.79 11.09 -10.76
N PRO A 35 7.50 12.12 -10.26
CA PRO A 35 7.10 12.74 -9.00
C PRO A 35 5.64 13.17 -9.15
N LEU A 36 4.82 12.82 -8.15
CA LEU A 36 3.45 13.30 -8.08
C LEU A 36 3.47 14.82 -8.22
N ARG A 37 2.55 15.34 -9.02
CA ARG A 37 2.43 16.79 -9.21
C ARG A 37 2.16 17.42 -7.85
N LYS A 38 2.99 18.39 -7.46
CA LYS A 38 2.78 19.14 -6.22
C LYS A 38 1.42 19.86 -6.28
N PRO A 39 0.67 19.92 -5.18
CA PRO A 39 -0.57 20.69 -5.14
C PRO A 39 -0.27 22.14 -5.51
N TYR A 40 -1.09 22.74 -6.37
CA TYR A 40 -0.92 24.13 -6.81
C TYR A 40 -1.36 25.13 -5.74
N ARG A 41 -2.28 24.71 -4.85
CA ARG A 41 -2.80 25.49 -3.72
C ARG A 41 -3.06 24.56 -2.55
N ASN A 42 -2.90 25.09 -1.34
CA ASN A 42 -3.28 24.41 -0.11
C ASN A 42 -4.64 24.94 0.33
N LEU A 43 -5.61 24.05 0.47
CA LEU A 43 -6.90 24.39 1.08
C LEU A 43 -6.81 24.07 2.57
N VAL A 44 -7.17 25.04 3.40
CA VAL A 44 -7.35 24.86 4.84
C VAL A 44 -8.86 24.88 5.08
N LEU A 45 -9.40 23.79 5.62
CA LEU A 45 -10.82 23.60 5.85
C LEU A 45 -11.06 23.35 7.33
N TYR A 46 -12.17 23.87 7.84
CA TYR A 46 -12.68 23.56 9.17
C TYR A 46 -14.00 22.81 8.98
N PHE A 47 -14.03 21.57 9.45
CA PHE A 47 -15.24 20.76 9.43
C PHE A 47 -15.95 20.98 10.76
N HIS A 48 -17.23 21.34 10.67
CA HIS A 48 -18.09 21.50 11.84
C HIS A 48 -18.97 20.28 11.95
N ASP A 49 -19.06 19.75 13.17
CA ASP A 49 -19.93 18.64 13.49
C ASP A 49 -20.63 18.89 14.83
N VAL A 50 -21.97 18.93 14.79
CA VAL A 50 -22.86 19.03 15.94
C VAL A 50 -23.68 17.75 15.97
N ILE A 51 -23.33 16.83 16.87
CA ILE A 51 -23.99 15.52 16.99
C ILE A 51 -25.40 15.71 17.59
N TYR A 52 -26.39 15.05 16.99
CA TYR A 52 -27.75 15.00 17.54
C TYR A 52 -27.81 14.26 18.88
N ASP A 53 -28.37 14.90 19.89
CA ASP A 53 -28.46 14.40 21.27
C ASP A 53 -29.87 14.02 21.71
N GLY A 54 -30.86 14.05 20.81
CA GLY A 54 -32.27 13.81 21.15
C GLY A 54 -33.08 15.12 21.28
N THR A 55 -32.42 16.23 21.58
CA THR A 55 -33.10 17.52 21.88
C THR A 55 -32.73 18.64 20.92
N ASN A 56 -31.60 18.54 20.23
CA ASN A 56 -31.03 19.59 19.37
C ASN A 56 -31.33 19.41 17.86
N ALA A 57 -32.50 18.89 17.50
CA ALA A 57 -32.85 18.53 16.11
C ALA A 57 -32.66 19.70 15.11
N ASP A 58 -32.95 20.93 15.53
CA ASP A 58 -32.85 22.12 14.67
C ASP A 58 -31.40 22.59 14.41
N ASN A 59 -30.42 22.11 15.20
CA ASN A 59 -29.03 22.56 15.14
C ASN A 59 -28.03 21.43 14.83
N ALA A 60 -28.45 20.17 14.92
CA ALA A 60 -27.58 19.03 14.65
C ALA A 60 -27.17 18.99 13.16
N THR A 61 -25.89 18.72 12.90
CA THR A 61 -25.34 18.51 11.55
C THR A 61 -24.98 17.06 11.28
N SER A 62 -25.01 16.21 12.31
CA SER A 62 -24.84 14.76 12.20
C SER A 62 -25.66 14.02 13.25
N THR A 63 -25.75 12.71 13.13
CA THR A 63 -26.47 11.85 14.08
C THR A 63 -25.86 10.46 14.13
N LEU A 64 -25.96 9.80 15.29
CA LEU A 64 -25.58 8.40 15.44
C LEU A 64 -26.73 7.50 14.97
N VAL A 65 -26.51 6.74 13.89
CA VAL A 65 -27.50 5.78 13.38
C VAL A 65 -27.56 4.48 14.20
N GLY A 66 -26.61 4.27 15.11
CA GLY A 66 -26.58 3.15 16.04
C GLY A 66 -25.40 3.27 17.01
N ALA A 67 -25.61 2.90 18.27
CA ALA A 67 -24.58 2.94 19.31
C ALA A 67 -24.78 1.79 20.32
N PRO A 68 -23.69 1.24 20.90
CA PRO A 68 -23.80 0.35 22.05
C PRO A 68 -24.35 1.10 23.28
N HIS A 69 -24.93 0.36 24.23
CA HIS A 69 -25.65 0.95 25.38
C HIS A 69 -24.82 1.98 26.17
N TRP A 70 -23.51 1.75 26.31
CA TRP A 70 -22.60 2.64 27.04
C TRP A 70 -22.10 3.85 26.22
N ALA A 71 -22.41 3.93 24.93
CA ALA A 71 -21.98 5.01 24.02
C ALA A 71 -23.15 5.75 23.36
N ASN A 72 -24.39 5.51 23.81
CA ASN A 72 -25.53 6.26 23.32
C ASN A 72 -25.45 7.70 23.85
N LEU A 73 -25.36 8.66 22.93
CA LEU A 73 -25.33 10.09 23.25
C LEU A 73 -26.71 10.75 23.14
N THR A 74 -27.72 9.99 22.72
CA THR A 74 -29.10 10.47 22.69
C THR A 74 -29.72 10.39 24.10
N HIS A 75 -30.22 11.51 24.59
CA HIS A 75 -31.06 11.59 25.78
C HIS A 75 -32.44 11.01 25.43
N LEU A 76 -32.66 9.73 25.76
CA LEU A 76 -33.95 9.04 25.63
C LEU A 76 -34.64 8.93 26.98
#